data_AF-A0A8S0Z3H4-F1
#
_entry.id   AF-A0A8S0Z3H4-F1
#
_cell.length_a   1.000
_cell.length_b   1.000
_cell.length_c   1.000
_cell.angle_alpha   90.00
_cell.angle_beta   90.00
_cell.angle_gamma   90.00
#
_symmetry.space_group_name_H-M   'P 1'
#
loop_
_entity.id
_entity.type
_entity.pdbx_description
1 polymer ?
#
loop_
_entity_poly.entity_id
_entity_poly.type
_entity_poly.pdbx_seq_one_letter_code
_entity_poly.pdbx_strand_id
1 'polypeptide(L)'
;MKILVELEIVQGIDKIRKKYAGLGDSVLSIRLERTPTAGLGLSLAGHRDRSKMAVFVCGLHPAGAAAKASPPVKVGDEILEVNGIVLHGRCHLNASAIIKGLVGPIFKIILLRRKAALEDVAVKPLTPAQFPVALEEEVSLLIVTVQNPRKEF
;
A
#
# COMPACT_ATOMS: atom_id res chain seq x y z
N MET A 1 -18.86 22.74 0.68
CA MET A 1 -17.57 22.06 0.96
C MET A 1 -17.43 20.70 0.26
N LYS A 2 -18.38 19.76 0.31
CA LYS A 2 -18.29 18.46 -0.40
C LYS A 2 -18.00 18.55 -1.91
N ILE A 3 -18.70 19.44 -2.63
CA ILE A 3 -18.55 19.61 -4.09
C ILE A 3 -17.14 20.11 -4.47
N LEU A 4 -16.55 21.02 -3.68
CA LEU A 4 -15.18 21.49 -3.94
C LEU A 4 -14.16 20.38 -3.75
N VAL A 5 -14.32 19.55 -2.71
CA VAL A 5 -13.43 18.41 -2.44
C VAL A 5 -13.52 17.36 -3.55
N GLU A 6 -14.72 17.06 -4.05
CA GLU A 6 -14.90 16.16 -5.20
C GLU A 6 -14.26 16.72 -6.48
N LEU A 7 -14.44 18.03 -6.75
CA LEU A 7 -13.82 18.69 -7.90
C LEU A 7 -12.28 18.67 -7.83
N GLU A 8 -11.68 18.94 -6.67
CA GLU A 8 -10.23 18.86 -6.47
C GLU A 8 -9.70 17.42 -6.64
N ILE A 9 -10.45 16.42 -6.17
CA ILE A 9 -10.11 15.00 -6.35
C ILE A 9 -10.13 14.63 -7.85
N VAL A 10 -11.18 15.05 -8.58
CA VAL A 10 -11.34 14.76 -10.02
C VAL A 10 -10.27 15.47 -10.85
N GLN A 11 -10.07 16.78 -10.65
CA GLN A 11 -9.02 17.54 -11.35
C GLN A 11 -7.61 16.99 -11.05
N GLY A 12 -7.39 16.53 -9.81
CA GLY A 12 -6.15 15.88 -9.40
C GLY A 12 -5.90 14.56 -10.13
N ILE A 13 -6.95 13.79 -10.43
CA ILE A 13 -6.84 12.52 -11.18
C ILE A 13 -6.51 12.78 -12.65
N ASP A 14 -7.13 13.78 -13.29
CA ASP A 14 -6.85 14.09 -14.70
C ASP A 14 -5.41 14.53 -14.92
N LYS A 15 -4.84 15.31 -13.99
CA LYS A 15 -3.43 15.71 -14.04
C LYS A 15 -2.50 14.48 -13.96
N ILE A 16 -2.82 13.53 -13.09
CA ILE A 16 -2.03 12.29 -12.93
C ILE A 16 -2.15 11.40 -14.17
N ARG A 17 -3.36 11.26 -14.72
CA ARG A 17 -3.58 10.51 -15.97
C ARG A 17 -2.79 11.11 -17.13
N LYS A 18 -2.80 12.45 -17.28
CA LYS A 18 -1.98 13.14 -18.28
C LYS A 18 -0.48 12.92 -18.05
N LYS A 19 -0.03 13.00 -16.80
CA LYS A 19 1.39 12.79 -16.43
C LYS A 19 1.91 11.42 -16.83
N TYR A 20 1.08 10.38 -16.68
CA TYR A 20 1.48 8.99 -16.93
C TYR A 20 0.82 8.38 -18.18
N ALA A 21 0.21 9.19 -19.06
CA ALA A 21 -0.49 8.70 -20.25
C ALA A 21 0.40 7.85 -21.17
N GLY A 22 1.70 8.15 -21.22
CA GLY A 22 2.67 7.45 -22.06
C GLY A 22 3.11 6.07 -21.56
N LEU A 23 2.76 5.68 -20.31
CA LEU A 23 3.14 4.38 -19.76
C LEU A 23 2.21 3.24 -20.22
N GLY A 24 1.12 3.57 -20.93
CA GLY A 24 0.04 2.65 -21.21
C GLY A 24 -0.72 2.24 -19.94
N ASP A 25 -1.78 1.45 -20.11
CA ASP A 25 -2.55 0.82 -19.04
C ASP A 25 -3.29 1.75 -18.05
N SER A 26 -3.91 1.15 -17.03
CA SER A 26 -4.84 1.80 -16.10
C SER A 26 -4.10 2.42 -14.92
N VAL A 27 -4.13 3.76 -14.84
CA VAL A 27 -3.59 4.54 -13.72
C VAL A 27 -4.65 4.72 -12.64
N LEU A 28 -4.33 4.29 -11.42
CA LEU A 28 -5.23 4.34 -10.26
C LEU A 28 -4.69 5.33 -9.23
N SER A 29 -5.59 6.12 -8.63
CA SER A 29 -5.28 6.97 -7.47
C SER A 29 -6.02 6.41 -6.27
N ILE A 30 -5.28 5.96 -5.26
CA ILE A 30 -5.83 5.26 -4.09
C ILE A 30 -5.52 6.11 -2.85
N ARG A 31 -6.51 6.29 -1.97
CA ARG A 31 -6.31 6.89 -0.65
C ARG A 31 -6.35 5.79 0.40
N LEU A 32 -5.24 5.60 1.11
CA LEU A 32 -5.14 4.67 2.22
C LEU A 32 -5.04 5.43 3.54
N GLU A 33 -5.59 4.84 4.59
CA GLU A 33 -5.42 5.32 5.96
C GLU A 33 -4.59 4.29 6.73
N ARG A 34 -3.45 4.72 7.25
CA ARG A 34 -2.48 3.87 7.93
C ARG A 34 -3.12 3.29 9.20
N THR A 35 -3.16 1.96 9.26
CA THR A 35 -3.61 1.25 10.46
C THR A 35 -2.53 1.25 11.55
N PRO A 36 -2.88 1.28 12.85
CA PRO A 36 -1.90 1.23 13.94
C PRO A 36 -1.09 -0.08 13.95
N THR A 37 -1.73 -1.21 13.65
CA THR A 37 -1.11 -2.54 13.76
C THR A 37 -0.44 -3.01 12.48
N ALA A 38 -1.06 -2.80 11.31
CA ALA A 38 -0.57 -3.31 10.03
C ALA A 38 -0.04 -2.22 9.07
N GLY A 39 0.00 -0.95 9.50
CA GLY A 39 0.41 0.18 8.67
C GLY A 39 -0.44 0.29 7.40
N LEU A 40 0.23 0.45 6.25
CA LEU A 40 -0.43 0.40 4.93
C LEU A 40 -0.68 -1.03 4.44
N GLY A 41 0.02 -2.04 4.97
CA GLY A 41 -0.09 -3.43 4.55
C GLY A 41 0.46 -3.73 3.15
N LEU A 42 1.49 -3.00 2.70
CA LEU A 42 2.13 -3.21 1.39
C LEU A 42 3.50 -3.89 1.56
N SER A 43 3.71 -5.00 0.86
CA SER A 43 5.03 -5.58 0.63
C SER A 43 5.55 -5.19 -0.75
N LEU A 44 6.80 -4.77 -0.83
CA LEU A 44 7.40 -4.21 -2.06
C LEU A 44 8.48 -5.11 -2.64
N ALA A 45 8.55 -5.17 -3.96
CA ALA A 45 9.61 -5.82 -4.69
C ALA A 45 10.13 -4.95 -5.85
N GLY A 46 11.37 -5.20 -6.25
CA GLY A 46 11.95 -4.58 -7.43
C GLY A 46 11.58 -5.32 -8.71
N HIS A 47 12.05 -4.78 -9.83
CA HIS A 47 12.01 -5.46 -11.11
C HIS A 47 12.98 -6.66 -11.15
N ARG A 48 12.59 -7.74 -11.83
CA ARG A 48 13.38 -8.98 -11.99
C ARG A 48 14.69 -8.71 -12.75
N ASP A 49 14.60 -7.99 -13.85
CA ASP A 49 15.75 -7.37 -14.51
C ASP A 49 16.26 -6.19 -13.68
N ARG A 50 17.47 -6.33 -13.11
CA ARG A 50 18.09 -5.34 -12.22
C ARG A 50 18.54 -4.05 -12.93
N SER A 51 18.60 -4.06 -14.26
CA SER A 51 18.88 -2.86 -15.05
C SER A 51 17.65 -1.92 -15.13
N LYS A 52 16.46 -2.44 -14.82
CA LYS A 52 15.20 -1.70 -14.80
C LYS A 52 14.83 -1.33 -13.37
N MET A 53 14.39 -0.08 -13.19
CA MET A 53 14.00 0.43 -11.88
C MET A 53 12.48 0.59 -11.81
N ALA A 54 11.84 -0.32 -11.08
CA ALA A 54 10.41 -0.30 -10.80
C ALA A 54 10.14 -0.86 -9.40
N VAL A 55 9.00 -0.47 -8.84
CA VAL A 55 8.55 -0.85 -7.50
C VAL A 55 7.19 -1.48 -7.60
N PHE A 56 7.09 -2.76 -7.32
CA PHE A 56 5.85 -3.52 -7.41
C PHE A 56 5.30 -3.86 -6.02
N VAL A 57 3.99 -3.92 -5.91
CA VAL A 57 3.32 -4.58 -4.79
C VAL A 57 3.48 -6.09 -4.96
N CYS A 58 4.25 -6.74 -4.09
CA CYS A 58 4.43 -8.20 -4.12
C CYS A 58 3.59 -8.91 -3.06
N GLY A 59 2.93 -8.20 -2.16
CA GLY A 59 2.08 -8.78 -1.12
C GLY A 59 1.19 -7.74 -0.46
N LEU A 60 0.05 -8.20 0.03
CA LEU A 60 -0.93 -7.39 0.75
C LEU A 60 -1.21 -8.04 2.10
N HIS A 61 -0.90 -7.32 3.18
CA HIS A 61 -1.22 -7.79 4.53
C HIS A 61 -2.75 -7.81 4.71
N PRO A 62 -3.38 -8.95 5.06
CA PRO A 62 -4.85 -9.06 5.12
C PRO A 62 -5.53 -8.05 6.06
N ALA A 63 -4.90 -7.77 7.21
CA ALA A 63 -5.38 -6.75 8.16
C ALA A 63 -5.06 -5.31 7.75
N GLY A 64 -4.18 -5.09 6.77
CA GLY A 64 -3.67 -3.77 6.39
C GLY A 64 -4.61 -2.95 5.50
N ALA A 65 -4.37 -1.64 5.45
CA ALA A 65 -5.21 -0.70 4.72
C ALA A 65 -5.35 -1.02 3.22
N ALA A 66 -4.26 -1.44 2.58
CA ALA A 66 -4.25 -1.72 1.15
C ALA A 66 -5.14 -2.91 0.74
N ALA A 67 -5.28 -3.92 1.61
CA ALA A 67 -6.13 -5.08 1.35
C ALA A 67 -7.63 -4.73 1.32
N LYS A 68 -8.02 -3.61 1.96
CA LYS A 68 -9.41 -3.14 2.08
C LYS A 68 -9.68 -1.91 1.20
N ALA A 69 -8.75 -1.57 0.29
CA ALA A 69 -8.81 -0.36 -0.51
C ALA A 69 -9.93 -0.38 -1.56
N SER A 70 -10.46 0.80 -1.88
CA SER A 70 -11.37 1.01 -3.01
C SER A 70 -10.85 2.20 -3.87
N PRO A 71 -10.50 2.00 -5.16
CA PRO A 71 -10.47 0.71 -5.86
C PRO A 71 -9.45 -0.27 -5.23
N PRO A 72 -9.56 -1.59 -5.48
CA PRO A 72 -8.68 -2.57 -4.85
C PRO A 72 -7.25 -2.42 -5.36
N VAL A 73 -6.27 -2.43 -4.45
CA VAL A 73 -4.85 -2.66 -4.75
C VAL A 73 -4.65 -4.14 -5.09
N LYS A 74 -3.77 -4.45 -6.05
CA LYS A 74 -3.46 -5.81 -6.45
C LYS A 74 -1.97 -6.06 -6.41
N VAL A 75 -1.60 -7.30 -6.13
CA VAL A 75 -0.23 -7.77 -6.36
C VAL A 75 0.10 -7.59 -7.85
N GLY A 76 1.28 -7.05 -8.13
CA GLY A 76 1.74 -6.69 -9.47
C GLY A 76 1.49 -5.22 -9.83
N ASP A 77 0.70 -4.46 -9.05
CA ASP A 77 0.61 -3.02 -9.27
C ASP A 77 1.99 -2.36 -9.08
N GLU A 78 2.38 -1.51 -10.02
CA GLU A 78 3.59 -0.68 -9.89
C GLU A 78 3.25 0.62 -9.17
N ILE A 79 4.06 1.00 -8.18
CA ILE A 79 3.90 2.24 -7.44
C ILE A 79 4.64 3.36 -8.16
N LEU A 80 3.88 4.32 -8.70
CA LEU A 80 4.42 5.47 -9.40
C LEU A 80 4.69 6.64 -8.44
N GLU A 81 3.78 6.89 -7.48
CA GLU A 81 3.92 7.97 -6.50
C GLU A 81 3.30 7.64 -5.15
N VAL A 82 3.81 8.28 -4.10
CA VAL A 82 3.15 8.35 -2.79
C VAL A 82 3.22 9.78 -2.27
N ASN A 83 2.06 10.36 -1.94
CA ASN A 83 1.92 11.75 -1.48
C ASN A 83 2.63 12.77 -2.40
N GLY A 84 2.59 12.54 -3.72
CA GLY A 84 3.23 13.40 -4.73
C GLY A 84 4.74 13.15 -4.91
N ILE A 85 5.36 12.30 -4.09
CA ILE A 85 6.76 11.91 -4.27
C ILE A 85 6.82 10.83 -5.35
N VAL A 86 7.56 11.09 -6.43
CA VAL A 86 7.75 10.15 -7.54
C VAL A 86 8.65 9.00 -7.11
N LEU A 87 8.12 7.79 -7.24
CA LEU A 87 8.80 6.51 -6.99
C LEU A 87 9.09 5.73 -8.28
N HIS A 88 8.46 6.09 -9.41
CA HIS A 88 8.81 5.56 -10.72
C HIS A 88 10.32 5.77 -11.00
N GLY A 89 11.00 4.73 -11.49
CA GLY A 89 12.45 4.75 -11.69
C GLY A 89 13.31 4.59 -10.43
N ARG A 90 12.72 4.24 -9.27
CA ARG A 90 13.46 3.91 -8.04
C ARG A 90 13.46 2.40 -7.79
N CYS A 91 14.42 1.92 -6.98
CA CYS A 91 14.37 0.55 -6.47
C CYS A 91 13.44 0.45 -5.24
N HIS A 92 12.99 -0.77 -4.96
CA HIS A 92 12.08 -1.05 -3.86
C HIS A 92 12.64 -0.68 -2.47
N LEU A 93 13.96 -0.75 -2.26
CA LEU A 93 14.58 -0.33 -0.99
C LEU A 93 14.46 1.18 -0.76
N ASN A 94 14.78 1.99 -1.78
CA ASN A 94 14.59 3.43 -1.72
C ASN A 94 13.11 3.80 -1.51
N ALA A 95 12.21 3.16 -2.25
CA ALA A 95 10.77 3.39 -2.09
C ALA A 95 10.26 3.00 -0.70
N SER A 96 10.71 1.86 -0.15
CA SER A 96 10.35 1.44 1.21
C SER A 96 10.80 2.45 2.25
N ALA A 97 12.03 2.96 2.15
CA ALA A 97 12.54 3.99 3.06
C ALA A 97 11.72 5.27 3.00
N ILE A 98 11.40 5.75 1.78
CA ILE A 98 10.56 6.95 1.58
C ILE A 98 9.17 6.75 2.20
N ILE A 99 8.49 5.65 1.87
CA ILE A 99 7.11 5.39 2.34
C ILE A 99 7.06 5.28 3.86
N LYS A 100 8.06 4.63 4.48
CA LYS A 100 8.15 4.52 5.94
C LYS A 100 8.43 5.85 6.62
N GLY A 101 9.26 6.71 6.01
CA GLY A 101 9.60 8.03 6.54
C GLY A 101 8.49 9.08 6.41
N LEU A 102 7.50 8.85 5.55
CA LEU A 102 6.34 9.73 5.44
C LEU A 102 5.46 9.69 6.70
N VAL A 103 5.11 10.88 7.18
CA VAL A 103 4.28 11.12 8.36
C VAL A 103 2.81 11.30 8.00
N GLY A 104 1.95 11.15 9.01
CA GLY A 104 0.51 11.35 8.89
C GLY A 104 -0.26 10.04 8.65
N PRO A 105 -1.59 10.07 8.84
CA PRO A 105 -2.41 8.87 8.73
C PRO A 105 -2.84 8.58 7.29
N ILE A 106 -2.87 9.57 6.39
CA ILE A 106 -3.45 9.44 5.05
C ILE A 106 -2.37 9.42 3.96
N PHE A 107 -2.46 8.44 3.07
CA PHE A 107 -1.53 8.22 1.97
C PHE A 107 -2.27 8.19 0.64
N LYS A 108 -1.96 9.13 -0.26
CA LYS A 108 -2.37 9.09 -1.66
C LYS A 108 -1.33 8.34 -2.47
N ILE A 109 -1.70 7.22 -3.06
CA ILE A 109 -0.82 6.35 -3.83
C ILE A 109 -1.28 6.35 -5.29
N ILE A 110 -0.35 6.58 -6.21
CA ILE A 110 -0.59 6.44 -7.65
C ILE A 110 0.00 5.11 -8.11
N LEU A 111 -0.85 4.27 -8.69
CA LEU A 111 -0.51 2.93 -9.15
C LEU A 111 -0.68 2.82 -10.67
N LEU A 112 0.19 2.02 -11.28
CA LEU A 112 0.04 1.55 -12.66
C LEU A 112 -0.32 0.06 -12.64
N ARG A 113 -1.45 -0.29 -13.24
CA ARG A 113 -1.92 -1.68 -13.33
C ARG A 113 -1.81 -2.22 -14.74
N ARG A 114 -0.83 -3.10 -14.96
CA ARG A 114 -0.59 -3.78 -16.25
C ARG A 114 -1.02 -5.25 -16.19
N LYS A 115 -1.53 -5.80 -17.30
CA LYS A 115 -2.03 -7.20 -17.32
C LYS A 115 -0.95 -8.25 -17.00
N ALA A 116 0.29 -8.03 -17.45
CA ALA A 116 1.39 -8.98 -17.32
C ALA A 116 2.45 -8.54 -16.28
N ALA A 117 2.11 -7.64 -15.34
CA ALA A 117 3.09 -7.06 -14.43
C ALA A 117 3.79 -8.08 -13.51
N LEU A 118 3.16 -9.23 -13.23
CA LEU A 118 3.74 -10.26 -12.35
C LEU A 118 5.00 -10.91 -12.92
N GLU A 119 5.17 -10.92 -14.25
CA GLU A 119 6.36 -11.46 -14.91
C GLU A 119 7.60 -10.59 -14.64
N ASP A 120 7.38 -9.29 -14.39
CA ASP A 120 8.41 -8.31 -14.10
C ASP A 120 8.84 -8.30 -12.62
N VAL A 121 8.09 -8.95 -11.72
CA VAL A 121 8.36 -8.91 -10.27
C VAL A 121 9.53 -9.84 -9.91
N ALA A 122 10.53 -9.32 -9.19
CA ALA A 122 11.75 -10.07 -8.84
C ALA A 122 11.54 -11.26 -7.89
N VAL A 123 10.41 -11.30 -7.20
CA VAL A 123 10.10 -12.29 -6.16
C VAL A 123 8.75 -12.93 -6.43
N LYS A 124 8.54 -14.14 -5.92
CA LYS A 124 7.21 -14.75 -5.91
C LYS A 124 6.28 -13.90 -5.03
N PRO A 125 5.04 -13.62 -5.48
CA PRO A 125 4.05 -12.98 -4.63
C PRO A 125 3.87 -13.65 -3.28
N LEU A 126 3.67 -12.84 -2.25
CA LEU A 126 3.34 -13.31 -0.92
C LEU A 126 1.86 -13.72 -0.85
N THR A 127 1.60 -14.85 -0.22
CA THR A 127 0.24 -15.30 0.12
C THR A 127 -0.18 -14.74 1.48
N PRO A 128 -1.49 -14.63 1.74
CA PRO A 128 -2.01 -14.20 3.04
C PRO A 128 -1.44 -14.97 4.24
N ALA A 129 -1.16 -16.26 4.09
CA ALA A 129 -0.64 -17.13 5.16
C ALA A 129 0.82 -16.83 5.56
N GLN A 130 1.55 -16.06 4.75
CA GLN A 130 2.93 -15.68 5.04
C GLN A 130 3.04 -14.40 5.89
N PHE A 131 1.92 -13.73 6.16
CA PHE A 131 1.89 -12.59 7.06
C PHE A 131 1.70 -13.07 8.51
N PRO A 132 2.43 -12.49 9.49
CA PRO A 132 2.19 -12.80 10.89
C PRO A 132 0.72 -12.54 11.23
N VAL A 133 0.07 -13.49 11.90
CA VAL A 133 -1.23 -13.22 12.52
C VAL A 133 -0.96 -12.18 13.61
N ALA A 134 -1.59 -11.00 13.50
CA ALA A 134 -1.41 -9.94 14.48
C ALA A 134 -1.79 -10.50 15.87
N LEU A 135 -0.92 -10.33 16.87
CA LEU A 135 -1.15 -10.71 18.28
C LEU A 135 -2.20 -9.80 18.95
N GLU A 136 -3.30 -9.52 18.26
CA GLU A 136 -4.40 -8.68 18.77
C GLU A 136 -5.14 -9.40 19.92
N GLU A 137 -5.08 -10.74 19.99
CA GLU A 137 -5.71 -11.53 21.05
C GLU A 137 -4.97 -11.44 22.41
N GLU A 138 -3.63 -11.33 22.43
CA GLU A 138 -2.87 -11.28 23.69
C GLU A 138 -3.03 -9.96 24.44
N VAL A 139 -3.14 -8.83 23.71
CA VAL A 139 -3.33 -7.51 24.33
C VAL A 139 -4.74 -7.39 24.93
N SER A 140 -5.75 -7.95 24.25
CA SER A 140 -7.10 -8.02 24.80
C SER A 140 -7.19 -8.94 26.02
N LEU A 141 -6.53 -10.10 26.01
CA LEU A 141 -6.46 -10.96 27.20
C LEU A 141 -5.74 -10.27 28.36
N LEU A 142 -4.60 -9.61 28.10
CA LEU A 142 -3.88 -8.86 29.14
C LEU A 142 -4.74 -7.76 29.76
N ILE A 143 -5.48 -6.99 28.94
CA ILE A 143 -6.38 -5.94 29.45
C ILE A 143 -7.50 -6.56 30.29
N VAL A 144 -8.09 -7.67 29.85
CA VAL A 144 -9.15 -8.38 30.60
C VAL A 144 -8.62 -8.95 31.92
N THR A 145 -7.43 -9.55 31.95
CA THR A 145 -6.80 -10.07 33.17
C THR A 145 -6.42 -8.96 34.14
N VAL A 146 -5.91 -7.82 33.65
CA VAL A 146 -5.58 -6.66 34.51
C VAL A 146 -6.83 -5.98 35.05
N GLN A 147 -7.94 -5.98 34.29
CA GLN A 147 -9.21 -5.38 34.72
C GLN A 147 -10.07 -6.27 35.62
N ASN A 148 -9.78 -7.56 35.75
CA ASN A 148 -10.49 -8.45 36.67
C ASN A 148 -9.53 -9.28 37.53
N PRO A 149 -8.88 -8.68 38.56
CA PRO A 149 -7.81 -9.36 39.27
C PRO A 149 -8.24 -10.48 40.24
N ARG A 150 -9.54 -10.73 40.53
CA ARG A 150 -9.94 -11.79 41.47
C ARG A 150 -11.37 -12.32 41.27
N LYS A 151 -11.50 -13.56 40.80
CA LYS A 151 -12.27 -14.61 41.49
C LYS A 151 -11.65 -15.97 41.16
N GLU A 152 -10.61 -16.32 41.91
CA GLU A 152 -10.23 -17.71 42.11
C GLU A 152 -10.33 -18.01 43.61
N PHE A 153 -10.78 -19.23 43.89
CA PHE A 153 -11.34 -19.81 45.11
C PHE A 153 -10.67 -19.48 46.44
#